data_AF-A0A847YZS4-F1
#
_entry.id   AF-A0A847YZS4-F1
#
_cell.length_a   1.000
_cell.length_b   1.000
_cell.length_c   1.000
_cell.angle_alpha   90.00
_cell.angle_beta   90.00
_cell.angle_gamma   90.00
#
_symmetry.space_group_name_H-M   'P 1'
#
loop_
_entity.id
_entity.type
_entity.pdbx_description
1 polymer ?
#
loop_
_entity_poly.entity_id
_entity_poly.type
_entity_poly.pdbx_seq_one_letter_code
_entity_poly.pdbx_strand_id
1 'polypeptide(L)' 'MANPVILPDTVWLVVKYIYLAVLLLFTFFSIIVVRQIHLMTATLNGSIDAPLKIVGYLYLMLVIIVFFLALILL' A
#
# COMPACT_ATOMS: atom_id res chain seq x y z
N MET A 1 -26.67 2.24 19.50
CA MET A 1 -27.14 1.15 18.63
C MET A 1 -26.77 1.53 17.20
N ALA A 2 -25.66 1.01 16.68
CA ALA A 2 -25.24 1.28 15.30
C ALA A 2 -26.19 0.54 14.35
N ASN A 3 -26.94 1.27 13.54
CA ASN A 3 -27.82 0.72 12.51
C ASN A 3 -26.97 -0.07 11.50
N PRO A 4 -27.18 -1.39 11.29
CA PRO A 4 -26.50 -2.09 10.22
C PRO A 4 -27.04 -1.52 8.90
N VAL A 5 -26.22 -0.74 8.20
CA VAL A 5 -26.53 -0.27 6.86
C VAL A 5 -26.53 -1.50 5.95
N ILE A 6 -27.71 -2.09 5.74
CA ILE A 6 -27.91 -3.17 4.77
C ILE A 6 -27.89 -2.50 3.40
N LEU A 7 -26.68 -2.34 2.86
CA LEU A 7 -26.49 -2.00 1.46
C LEU A 7 -26.96 -3.21 0.62
N PRO A 8 -27.58 -2.99 -0.55
CA PRO A 8 -27.86 -4.09 -1.48
C PRO A 8 -26.57 -4.88 -1.74
N ASP A 9 -26.62 -6.21 -1.82
CA ASP A 9 -25.44 -7.07 -2.05
C ASP A 9 -24.57 -6.59 -3.21
N THR A 10 -25.20 -6.00 -4.23
CA THR A 10 -24.55 -5.37 -5.38
C THR A 10 -23.64 -4.20 -4.98
N VAL A 11 -24.06 -3.34 -4.05
CA VAL A 11 -23.28 -2.18 -3.59
C VAL A 11 -22.07 -2.65 -2.78
N TRP A 12 -22.22 -3.66 -1.92
CA TRP A 12 -21.10 -4.24 -1.19
C TRP A 12 -20.06 -4.83 -2.15
N LEU A 13 -20.50 -5.57 -3.17
CA LEU A 13 -19.63 -6.14 -4.19
C LEU A 13 -18.87 -5.08 -5.00
N VAL A 14 -19.53 -3.97 -5.38
CA VAL A 14 -18.87 -2.84 -6.06
C VAL A 14 -17.81 -2.18 -5.18
N VAL A 15 -18.09 -1.99 -3.89
CA VAL A 15 -17.13 -1.42 -2.93
C VAL A 15 -15.89 -2.31 -2.81
N LYS A 16 -16.05 -3.65 -2.82
CA LYS A 16 -14.92 -4.58 -2.80
C LYS A 16 -13.97 -4.38 -3.97
N TYR A 17 -14.53 -4.31 -5.19
CA TYR A 17 -13.72 -4.11 -6.39
C TYR A 17 -13.00 -2.76 -6.40
N ILE A 18 -13.67 -1.68 -5.96
CA ILE A 18 -13.05 -0.36 -5.87
C ILE A 18 -11.90 -0.39 -4.84
N TYR A 19 -12.10 -1.02 -3.69
CA TYR A 19 -11.07 -1.11 -2.66
C TYR A 19 -9.84 -1.85 -3.16
N LEU A 20 -10.02 -3.00 -3.82
CA LEU A 20 -8.93 -3.76 -4.44
C LEU A 20 -8.21 -2.95 -5.53
N ALA A 21 -8.94 -2.20 -6.36
CA ALA A 21 -8.35 -1.34 -7.39
C ALA A 21 -7.49 -0.22 -6.79
N VAL A 22 -7.96 0.43 -5.73
CA VAL A 22 -7.20 1.47 -5.01
C VAL A 22 -5.95 0.86 -4.36
N LEU A 23 -6.06 -0.31 -3.74
CA LEU A 23 -4.93 -0.99 -3.10
C LEU A 23 -3.87 -1.44 -4.10
N LEU A 24 -4.31 -1.89 -5.28
CA LEU A 24 -3.43 -2.21 -6.39
C LEU A 24 -2.67 -0.96 -6.84
N LEU A 25 -3.35 0.18 -7.03
CA LEU A 25 -2.70 1.45 -7.36
C LEU A 25 -1.72 1.89 -6.26
N PHE A 26 -2.09 1.70 -4.99
CA PHE A 26 -1.23 2.00 -3.85
C PHE A 26 0.05 1.14 -3.85
N THR A 27 -0.05 -0.12 -4.27
CA THR A 27 1.09 -1.02 -4.43
C THR A 27 2.04 -0.53 -5.52
N PHE A 28 1.52 -0.12 -6.68
CA PHE A 28 2.34 0.51 -7.73
C PHE A 28 3.02 1.78 -7.23
N PHE A 29 2.30 2.61 -6.47
CA PHE A 29 2.85 3.83 -5.90
C PHE A 29 3.99 3.53 -4.91
N SER A 30 3.85 2.49 -4.09
CA SER A 30 4.90 2.05 -3.16
C SER A 30 6.21 1.67 -3.88
N ILE A 31 6.12 0.96 -5.01
CA ILE A 31 7.29 0.63 -5.85
C ILE A 31 7.97 1.90 -6.36
N ILE A 32 7.19 2.90 -6.80
CA ILE A 32 7.71 4.19 -7.26
C ILE A 32 8.42 4.91 -6.12
N VAL A 33 7.84 4.92 -4.92
CA VAL A 33 8.42 5.55 -3.73
C VAL A 33 9.79 4.94 -3.39
N VAL A 34 9.92 3.61 -3.40
CA VAL A 34 11.22 2.95 -3.16
C VAL A 34 12.25 3.34 -4.22
N ARG A 35 11.85 3.41 -5.49
CA ARG A 35 12.75 3.85 -6.56
C ARG A 35 13.19 5.32 -6.35
N GLN A 36 12.29 6.18 -5.92
CA GLN A 36 12.62 7.58 -5.62
C GLN A 36 13.54 7.71 -4.40
N ILE A 37 13.31 6.92 -3.35
CA ILE A 37 14.21 6.85 -2.20
C ILE A 37 15.61 6.51 -2.68
N HIS A 38 15.76 5.50 -3.55
CA HIS A 38 17.07 5.08 -4.08
C HIS A 38 17.77 6.17 -4.91
N LEU A 39 17.03 6.91 -5.73
CA LEU A 39 17.58 8.01 -6.54
C LEU A 39 17.98 9.21 -5.67
N MET A 40 17.24 9.50 -4.61
CA MET A 40 17.54 10.59 -3.68
C MET A 40 18.72 10.26 -2.76
N THR A 41 18.80 9.02 -2.28
CA THR A 41 19.92 8.55 -1.44
C THR A 41 21.26 8.62 -2.18
N ALA A 42 21.30 8.33 -3.48
CA ALA A 42 22.51 8.50 -4.29
C ALA A 42 23.14 9.91 -4.25
N THR A 43 22.36 10.95 -3.95
CA THR A 43 22.88 12.32 -3.78
C THR A 43 23.26 12.67 -2.34
N LEU A 44 22.71 11.97 -1.35
CA LEU A 44 22.97 12.16 0.07
C LEU A 44 24.16 11.28 0.48
N ASN A 45 25.38 11.74 0.20
CA ASN A 45 26.60 11.04 0.58
C ASN A 45 26.79 11.11 2.11
N GLY A 46 26.10 10.25 2.86
CA GLY A 46 26.05 10.28 4.32
C GLY A 46 25.50 9.00 4.96
N SER A 47 25.68 8.86 6.27
CA SER A 47 25.32 7.65 7.05
C SER A 47 23.84 7.29 7.06
N ILE A 48 22.96 8.18 6.57
CA ILE A 48 21.51 7.99 6.52
C ILE A 48 21.06 7.18 5.28
N ASP A 49 21.97 6.92 4.35
CA ASP A 49 21.67 6.21 3.10
C ASP A 49 21.12 4.80 3.30
N ALA A 50 21.78 4.04 4.17
CA ALA A 50 21.41 2.68 4.51
C ALA A 50 20.07 2.59 5.27
N PRO A 51 19.82 3.35 6.36
CA PRO A 51 18.55 3.29 7.07
C PRO A 51 17.37 3.77 6.20
N LEU A 52 17.55 4.77 5.34
CA LEU A 52 16.48 5.24 4.46
C LEU A 52 16.07 4.18 3.43
N LYS A 53 17.04 3.45 2.86
CA LYS A 53 16.78 2.32 1.96
C LYS A 53 16.04 1.19 2.68
N ILE A 54 16.44 0.86 3.93
CA ILE A 54 15.77 -0.17 4.74
C ILE A 54 14.31 0.20 5.01
N VAL A 55 14.03 1.44 5.41
CA VAL A 55 12.66 1.92 5.64
C VAL A 55 11.83 1.84 4.36
N GLY A 56 12.41 2.19 3.21
CA GLY A 56 11.75 2.02 1.91
C GLY A 56 11.35 0.57 1.61
N TYR A 57 12.26 -0.39 1.83
CA TYR A 57 11.96 -1.81 1.65
C TYR A 57 10.91 -2.33 2.64
N LEU A 58 10.98 -1.91 3.90
CA LEU A 58 9.98 -2.25 4.92
C LEU A 58 8.59 -1.72 4.56
N TYR A 59 8.51 -0.49 4.04
CA TYR A 59 7.26 0.09 3.57
C TYR A 59 6.67 -0.72 2.42
N LEU A 60 7.49 -1.09 1.43
CA LEU A 60 7.05 -1.91 0.30
C LEU A 60 6.58 -3.29 0.77
N MET A 61 7.32 -3.93 1.68
CA MET A 61 6.92 -5.20 2.29
C MET A 61 5.57 -5.09 3.03
N LEU A 62 5.36 -4.02 3.82
CA LEU A 62 4.11 -3.76 4.51
C LEU A 62 2.93 -3.61 3.54
N VAL A 63 3.11 -2.84 2.46
CA VAL A 63 2.05 -2.65 1.45
C VAL A 63 1.68 -3.97 0.78
N ILE A 64 2.65 -4.82 0.47
CA ILE A 64 2.40 -6.17 -0.06
C ILE A 64 1.59 -7.01 0.94
N ILE A 65 1.98 -7.01 2.21
CA ILE A 65 1.27 -7.77 3.26
C ILE A 65 -0.18 -7.28 3.38
N VAL A 66 -0.39 -5.97 3.42
CA VAL A 66 -1.73 -5.37 3.51
C VAL A 66 -2.57 -5.73 2.27
N PHE A 67 -1.97 -5.76 1.08
CA PHE A 67 -2.66 -6.19 -0.14
C PHE A 67 -3.15 -7.64 -0.06
N PHE A 68 -2.31 -8.57 0.41
CA PHE A 68 -2.73 -9.96 0.62
C PHE A 68 -3.79 -10.11 1.72
N LEU A 69 -3.66 -9.33 2.81
CA LEU A 69 -4.66 -9.30 3.88
C LEU A 69 -6.03 -8.82 3.39
N ALA A 70 -6.04 -7.79 2.55
CA ALA A 70 -7.25 -7.28 1.94
C ALA A 70 -7.90 -8.31 1.01
N LEU A 71 -7.12 -9.12 0.27
CA LEU A 71 -7.66 -10.20 -0.56
C LEU A 71 -8.32 -11.33 0.25
N ILE A 72 -7.86 -11.59 1.48
CA ILE A 72 -8.39 -12.67 2.33
C ILE A 72 -9.62 -12.20 3.12
N LEU A 73 -9.59 -10.96 3.63
CA LEU A 73 -10.64 -10.44 4.52
C LEU A 73 -11.85 -9.87 3.79
N LEU A 74 -11.64 -9.27 2.61
CA LEU A 74 -12.67 -8.55 1.87
C LEU A 74 -13.39 -9.46 0.90
#